data_AF-A0A4Q3UMI7-F1
#
_entry.id   AF-A0A4Q3UMI7-F1
#
_cell.length_a   1.000
_cell.length_b   1.000
_cell.length_c   1.000
_cell.angle_alpha   90.00
_cell.angle_beta   90.00
_cell.angle_gamma   90.00
#
_symmetry.space_group_name_H-M   'P 1'
#
loop_
_entity.id
_entity.type
_entity.pdbx_description
1 polymer ?
#
loop_
_entity_poly.entity_id
_entity_poly.type
_entity_poly.pdbx_seq_one_letter_code
_entity_poly.pdbx_strand_id
1 'polypeptide(L)'
;MFFSACTGFGDHAMSRPVEQGSMAYKWSEIILLATANDTERFRPRPTVTSRIIALIWTAVFDAWSRYDDRARPVYMANIDRVPPGQRNTKNKEIAISYAAYRTMLTYFFSDSTMLREKMKEFRMDPDNHTLDPKTPEGIGNLAAKSVIEARLYDGSNQLGTMTGINADFYADYTGYKPLNSADKLIDVNHWQPKYFADGKGGKFAPACLTPHWGKVKPLLLDSANQFRCPPPPAIGSKELEHEVKEVVELQANLSADQKALVEFMRDGPQSVQQAGHWLKFAQDVSVRD
;
A
#
# COMPACT_ATOMS: atom_id res chain seq x y z
N MET A 1 18.90 2.06 -32.07
CA MET A 1 19.05 0.59 -31.90
C MET A 1 17.73 -0.05 -32.31
N PHE A 2 17.82 -1.10 -33.12
CA PHE A 2 16.73 -1.62 -33.95
C PHE A 2 15.52 -2.13 -33.15
N PHE A 3 14.34 -1.59 -33.45
CA PHE A 3 13.07 -2.28 -33.26
C PHE A 3 12.86 -3.20 -34.46
N SER A 4 12.88 -4.51 -34.24
CA SER A 4 12.43 -5.48 -35.23
C SER A 4 11.02 -5.90 -34.86
N ALA A 5 10.07 -5.52 -35.71
CA ALA A 5 8.70 -5.99 -35.66
C ALA A 5 8.64 -7.43 -36.20
N CYS A 6 8.16 -8.37 -35.40
CA CYS A 6 7.69 -9.66 -35.90
C CYS A 6 6.17 -9.66 -35.91
N THR A 7 5.64 -9.47 -37.11
CA THR A 7 4.28 -9.78 -37.53
C THR A 7 4.05 -11.29 -37.49
N GLY A 8 3.01 -11.74 -36.79
CA GLY A 8 2.57 -13.14 -36.83
C GLY A 8 1.75 -13.58 -35.63
N PHE A 9 0.60 -12.95 -35.36
CA PHE A 9 -0.40 -13.53 -34.47
C PHE A 9 -1.40 -14.31 -35.31
N GLY A 10 -1.24 -15.63 -35.36
CA GLY A 10 -2.37 -16.50 -35.62
C GLY A 10 -3.33 -16.44 -34.44
N ASP A 11 -4.63 -16.47 -34.72
CA ASP A 11 -5.70 -16.63 -33.74
C ASP A 11 -5.58 -18.00 -33.04
N HIS A 12 -4.64 -18.12 -32.12
CA HIS A 12 -4.78 -19.04 -31.01
C HIS A 12 -5.44 -18.25 -29.88
N ALA A 13 -6.72 -18.53 -29.66
CA ALA A 13 -7.37 -18.21 -28.40
C ALA A 13 -6.56 -18.87 -27.27
N MET A 14 -5.61 -18.13 -26.70
CA MET A 14 -4.97 -18.51 -25.46
C MET A 14 -6.08 -18.70 -24.45
N SER A 15 -6.24 -19.92 -23.95
CA SER A 15 -7.06 -20.17 -22.77
C SER A 15 -6.65 -19.17 -21.70
N ARG A 16 -7.56 -18.25 -21.32
CA ARG A 16 -7.27 -17.23 -20.30
C ARG A 16 -6.76 -17.94 -19.03
N PRO A 17 -5.60 -17.55 -18.49
CA PRO A 17 -4.94 -18.36 -17.48
C PRO A 17 -5.76 -18.38 -16.19
N VAL A 18 -5.70 -19.52 -15.49
CA VAL A 18 -6.43 -19.85 -14.25
C VAL A 18 -6.30 -18.77 -13.17
N GLU A 19 -5.28 -17.91 -13.26
CA GLU A 19 -4.92 -16.85 -12.31
C GLU A 19 -5.94 -15.71 -12.16
N GLN A 20 -6.57 -15.24 -13.25
CA GLN A 20 -7.59 -14.17 -13.19
C GLN A 20 -8.83 -14.59 -12.39
N GLY A 21 -9.06 -15.91 -12.24
CA GLY A 21 -10.15 -16.47 -11.45
C GLY A 21 -9.79 -16.76 -9.99
N SER A 22 -8.51 -16.65 -9.61
CA SER A 22 -8.03 -17.02 -8.28
C SER A 22 -8.60 -16.12 -7.20
N MET A 23 -8.76 -16.67 -5.99
CA MET A 23 -9.27 -15.87 -4.87
C MET A 23 -8.31 -14.75 -4.48
N ALA A 24 -6.99 -14.94 -4.62
CA ALA A 24 -5.99 -13.89 -4.39
C ALA A 24 -6.17 -12.71 -5.37
N TYR A 25 -6.39 -13.00 -6.66
CA TYR A 25 -6.66 -11.98 -7.66
C TYR A 25 -7.95 -11.21 -7.34
N LYS A 26 -9.04 -11.90 -6.99
CA LYS A 26 -10.30 -11.24 -6.61
C LYS A 26 -10.13 -10.31 -5.40
N TRP A 27 -9.42 -10.75 -4.36
CA TRP A 27 -9.13 -9.87 -3.21
C TRP A 27 -8.22 -8.70 -3.58
N SER A 28 -7.28 -8.88 -4.51
CA SER A 28 -6.45 -7.78 -5.00
C SER A 28 -7.28 -6.67 -5.67
N GLU A 29 -8.30 -7.02 -6.47
CA GLU A 29 -9.23 -6.05 -7.05
C GLU A 29 -10.05 -5.33 -5.98
N ILE A 30 -10.51 -6.06 -4.96
CA ILE A 30 -11.28 -5.47 -3.84
C ILE A 30 -10.38 -4.52 -3.03
N ILE A 31 -9.10 -4.86 -2.82
CA ILE A 31 -8.12 -3.98 -2.16
C ILE A 31 -7.89 -2.71 -2.97
N LEU A 32 -7.77 -2.80 -4.30
CA LEU A 32 -7.63 -1.62 -5.16
C LEU A 32 -8.87 -0.73 -5.09
N LEU A 33 -10.08 -1.31 -5.13
CA LEU A 33 -11.32 -0.56 -4.97
C LEU A 33 -11.42 0.13 -3.61
N ALA A 34 -11.14 -0.59 -2.52
CA ALA A 34 -11.13 -0.03 -1.18
C ALA A 34 -10.09 1.08 -1.02
N THR A 35 -8.93 0.94 -1.67
CA THR A 35 -7.88 1.96 -1.69
C THR A 35 -8.35 3.22 -2.42
N ALA A 36 -8.99 3.08 -3.59
CA ALA A 36 -9.55 4.21 -4.32
C ALA A 36 -10.63 4.93 -3.50
N ASN A 37 -11.54 4.18 -2.85
CA ASN A 37 -12.56 4.74 -1.97
C ASN A 37 -11.95 5.47 -0.75
N ASP A 38 -10.90 4.90 -0.14
CA ASP A 38 -10.19 5.53 0.97
C ASP A 38 -9.51 6.84 0.54
N THR A 39 -8.89 6.88 -0.64
CA THR A 39 -8.31 8.09 -1.21
C THR A 39 -9.35 9.20 -1.40
N GLU A 40 -10.54 8.87 -1.91
CA GLU A 40 -11.62 9.86 -2.08
C GLU A 40 -12.13 10.41 -0.74
N ARG A 41 -12.22 9.56 0.29
CA ARG A 41 -12.74 9.96 1.62
C ARG A 41 -11.73 10.72 2.46
N PHE A 42 -10.47 10.33 2.41
CA PHE A 42 -9.44 10.80 3.35
C PHE A 42 -8.27 11.53 2.70
N ARG A 43 -8.34 11.75 1.37
CA ARG A 43 -7.27 12.33 0.53
C ARG A 43 -6.06 11.36 0.40
N PRO A 44 -5.18 11.58 -0.59
CA PRO A 44 -3.99 10.75 -0.75
C PRO A 44 -3.07 10.76 0.47
N ARG A 45 -2.70 9.56 0.95
CA ARG A 45 -1.81 9.36 2.11
C ARG A 45 -0.83 8.21 1.82
N PRO A 46 0.15 8.38 0.91
CA PRO A 46 0.91 7.26 0.34
C PRO A 46 1.63 6.39 1.37
N THR A 47 2.16 6.98 2.44
CA THR A 47 2.79 6.27 3.55
C THR A 47 1.81 5.32 4.24
N VAL A 48 0.62 5.82 4.59
CA VAL A 48 -0.48 5.08 5.21
C VAL A 48 -0.99 3.98 4.27
N THR A 49 -1.32 4.32 3.03
CA THR A 49 -1.87 3.39 2.04
C THR A 49 -0.91 2.25 1.74
N SER A 50 0.39 2.53 1.56
CA SER A 50 1.40 1.48 1.36
C SER A 50 1.44 0.50 2.53
N ARG A 51 1.38 1.01 3.77
CA ARG A 51 1.33 0.17 4.98
C ARG A 51 0.07 -0.68 5.00
N ILE A 52 -1.11 -0.11 4.72
CA ILE A 52 -2.37 -0.85 4.72
C ILE A 52 -2.31 -2.04 3.76
N ILE A 53 -1.93 -1.81 2.49
CA ILE A 53 -1.83 -2.84 1.47
C ILE A 53 -0.83 -3.93 1.90
N ALA A 54 0.35 -3.53 2.39
CA ALA A 54 1.37 -4.47 2.86
C ALA A 54 0.89 -5.34 4.03
N LEU A 55 0.15 -4.78 5.00
CA LEU A 55 -0.36 -5.52 6.15
C LEU A 55 -1.49 -6.49 5.77
N ILE A 56 -2.36 -6.12 4.84
CA ILE A 56 -3.38 -7.04 4.31
C ILE A 56 -2.69 -8.23 3.63
N TRP A 57 -1.72 -7.98 2.75
CA TRP A 57 -1.00 -9.06 2.08
C TRP A 57 -0.12 -9.89 3.01
N THR A 58 0.39 -9.29 4.09
CA THR A 58 1.10 -10.04 5.13
C THR A 58 0.15 -11.02 5.82
N ALA A 59 -1.08 -10.61 6.15
CA ALA A 59 -2.06 -11.53 6.75
C ALA A 59 -2.49 -12.63 5.78
N VAL A 60 -2.69 -12.29 4.50
CA VAL A 60 -2.98 -13.26 3.44
C VAL A 60 -1.83 -14.26 3.30
N PHE A 61 -0.58 -13.80 3.27
CA PHE A 61 0.61 -14.65 3.22
C PHE A 61 0.71 -15.55 4.45
N ASP A 62 0.51 -15.01 5.65
CA ASP A 62 0.53 -15.77 6.89
C ASP A 62 -0.50 -16.91 6.86
N ALA A 63 -1.74 -16.63 6.45
CA ALA A 63 -2.78 -17.65 6.30
C ALA A 63 -2.41 -18.71 5.25
N TRP A 64 -1.98 -18.27 4.06
CA TRP A 64 -1.56 -19.16 2.97
C TRP A 64 -0.38 -20.05 3.37
N SER A 65 0.56 -19.51 4.14
CA SER A 65 1.79 -20.21 4.56
C SER A 65 1.52 -21.49 5.37
N ARG A 66 0.34 -21.64 5.97
CA ARG A 66 -0.03 -22.86 6.71
C ARG A 66 -0.40 -24.02 5.79
N TYR A 67 -0.63 -23.74 4.53
CA TYR A 67 -0.92 -24.72 3.49
C TYR A 67 0.23 -24.92 2.49
N ASP A 68 1.32 -24.17 2.65
CA ASP A 68 2.54 -24.33 1.89
C ASP A 68 3.53 -25.24 2.65
N ASP A 69 4.33 -26.00 1.91
CA ASP A 69 5.25 -26.99 2.47
C ASP A 69 6.43 -26.38 3.23
N ARG A 70 6.82 -25.14 2.91
CA ARG A 70 8.07 -24.53 3.38
C ARG A 70 7.89 -23.15 3.98
N ALA A 71 6.89 -22.39 3.54
CA ALA A 71 6.66 -21.03 3.97
C ALA A 71 6.51 -20.92 5.49
N ARG A 72 6.99 -19.80 6.01
CA ARG A 72 6.90 -19.43 7.42
C ARG A 72 6.14 -18.11 7.52
N PRO A 73 5.15 -18.00 8.41
CA PRO A 73 4.42 -16.76 8.61
C PRO A 73 5.33 -15.71 9.23
N VAL A 74 4.97 -14.45 9.03
CA VAL A 74 5.65 -13.27 9.56
C VAL A 74 5.21 -13.03 11.01
N TYR A 75 3.90 -13.02 11.29
CA TYR A 75 3.35 -12.68 12.61
C TYR A 75 2.59 -13.85 13.25
N MET A 76 1.94 -14.70 12.47
CA MET A 76 1.15 -15.81 12.98
C MET A 76 2.04 -16.91 13.57
N ALA A 77 2.39 -16.79 14.85
CA ALA A 77 3.22 -17.75 15.58
C ALA A 77 2.40 -18.90 16.20
N ASN A 78 3.07 -20.01 16.50
CA ASN A 78 2.51 -21.16 17.23
C ASN A 78 1.29 -21.83 16.57
N ILE A 79 1.10 -21.65 15.27
CA ILE A 79 0.10 -22.37 14.47
C ILE A 79 0.80 -23.39 13.59
N ASP A 80 0.49 -24.66 13.85
CA ASP A 80 1.03 -25.78 13.09
C ASP A 80 0.67 -25.70 11.61
N ARG A 81 1.55 -26.25 10.77
CA ARG A 81 1.25 -26.40 9.36
C ARG A 81 0.11 -27.40 9.20
N VAL A 82 -0.86 -27.07 8.37
CA VAL A 82 -2.00 -27.95 8.04
C VAL A 82 -1.48 -29.29 7.49
N PRO A 83 -2.05 -30.46 7.82
CA PRO A 83 -1.60 -31.74 7.27
C PRO A 83 -1.69 -31.80 5.74
N PRO A 84 -0.80 -32.53 5.03
CA PRO A 84 -0.77 -32.56 3.55
C PRO A 84 -2.13 -32.81 2.87
N GLY A 85 -2.94 -33.73 3.40
CA GLY A 85 -4.26 -34.06 2.84
C GLY A 85 -5.29 -32.91 2.89
N GLN A 86 -5.05 -31.87 3.68
CA GLN A 86 -5.91 -30.70 3.81
C GLN A 86 -5.32 -29.45 3.12
N ARG A 87 -4.15 -29.55 2.45
CA ARG A 87 -3.48 -28.46 1.70
C ARG A 87 -4.04 -28.22 0.29
N ASN A 88 -5.34 -28.37 0.13
CA ASN A 88 -6.02 -28.17 -1.15
C ASN A 88 -6.36 -26.69 -1.41
N THR A 89 -6.64 -26.37 -2.68
CA THR A 89 -6.98 -25.00 -3.12
C THR A 89 -8.17 -24.41 -2.38
N LYS A 90 -9.23 -25.18 -2.16
CA LYS A 90 -10.44 -24.70 -1.47
C LYS A 90 -10.12 -24.17 -0.07
N ASN A 91 -9.35 -24.93 0.72
CA ASN A 91 -8.97 -24.51 2.07
C ASN A 91 -8.05 -23.28 2.05
N LYS A 92 -7.11 -23.21 1.08
CA LYS A 92 -6.27 -22.02 0.87
C LYS A 92 -7.13 -20.78 0.59
N GLU A 93 -8.06 -20.89 -0.35
CA GLU A 93 -8.94 -19.79 -0.77
C GLU A 93 -9.83 -19.29 0.37
N ILE A 94 -10.39 -20.18 1.19
CA ILE A 94 -11.14 -19.80 2.39
C ILE A 94 -10.21 -19.05 3.37
N ALA A 95 -9.05 -19.63 3.71
CA ALA A 95 -8.16 -19.02 4.69
C ALA A 95 -7.66 -17.64 4.28
N ILE A 96 -7.22 -17.46 3.03
CA ILE A 96 -6.79 -16.13 2.56
C ILE A 96 -7.94 -15.13 2.52
N SER A 97 -9.18 -15.59 2.27
CA SER A 97 -10.34 -14.70 2.21
C SER A 97 -10.69 -14.13 3.58
N TYR A 98 -10.70 -14.96 4.62
CA TYR A 98 -10.90 -14.46 5.98
C TYR A 98 -9.74 -13.56 6.44
N ALA A 99 -8.50 -13.88 6.06
CA ALA A 99 -7.36 -13.01 6.38
C ALA A 99 -7.46 -11.63 5.73
N ALA A 100 -7.76 -11.58 4.43
CA ALA A 100 -8.00 -10.33 3.71
C ALA A 100 -9.19 -9.57 4.29
N TYR A 101 -10.34 -10.23 4.40
CA TYR A 101 -11.57 -9.61 4.91
C TYR A 101 -11.40 -8.96 6.28
N ARG A 102 -10.81 -9.68 7.25
CA ARG A 102 -10.64 -9.16 8.63
C ARG A 102 -9.64 -8.02 8.72
N THR A 103 -8.54 -8.08 7.97
CA THR A 103 -7.59 -6.95 7.90
C THR A 103 -8.21 -5.74 7.20
N MET A 104 -8.95 -5.95 6.11
CA MET A 104 -9.65 -4.88 5.40
C MET A 104 -10.74 -4.22 6.24
N LEU A 105 -11.49 -4.95 7.08
CA LEU A 105 -12.41 -4.34 8.04
C LEU A 105 -11.71 -3.40 9.03
N THR A 106 -10.45 -3.67 9.35
CA THR A 106 -9.65 -2.83 10.26
C THR A 106 -9.13 -1.58 9.56
N TYR A 107 -8.56 -1.74 8.37
CA TYR A 107 -7.85 -0.65 7.70
C TYR A 107 -8.75 0.17 6.77
N PHE A 108 -9.78 -0.45 6.18
CA PHE A 108 -10.79 0.17 5.32
C PHE A 108 -12.18 0.11 5.98
N PHE A 109 -12.26 0.50 7.25
CA PHE A 109 -13.47 0.38 8.08
C PHE A 109 -14.72 1.01 7.45
N SER A 110 -14.55 2.06 6.64
CA SER A 110 -15.64 2.74 5.93
C SER A 110 -16.26 1.91 4.80
N ASP A 111 -15.59 0.84 4.34
CA ASP A 111 -16.10 -0.06 3.30
C ASP A 111 -16.67 -1.37 3.87
N SER A 112 -16.92 -1.45 5.17
CA SER A 112 -17.39 -2.67 5.85
C SER A 112 -18.62 -3.34 5.20
N THR A 113 -19.61 -2.57 4.74
CA THR A 113 -20.78 -3.10 4.02
C THR A 113 -20.37 -3.75 2.70
N MET A 114 -19.53 -3.09 1.90
CA MET A 114 -19.03 -3.63 0.62
C MET A 114 -18.26 -4.93 0.86
N LEU A 115 -17.38 -4.95 1.84
CA LEU A 115 -16.57 -6.12 2.20
C LEU A 115 -17.43 -7.29 2.67
N ARG A 116 -18.49 -7.03 3.44
CA ARG A 116 -19.46 -8.05 3.87
C ARG A 116 -20.20 -8.68 2.70
N GLU A 117 -20.63 -7.88 1.73
CA GLU A 117 -21.28 -8.41 0.53
C GLU A 117 -20.32 -9.25 -0.31
N LYS A 118 -19.03 -8.85 -0.42
CA LYS A 118 -18.02 -9.68 -1.12
C LYS A 118 -17.82 -11.05 -0.48
N MET A 119 -17.82 -11.15 0.85
CA MET A 119 -17.78 -12.46 1.53
C MET A 119 -18.98 -13.34 1.17
N LYS A 120 -20.20 -12.76 1.14
CA LYS A 120 -21.42 -13.48 0.74
C LYS A 120 -21.39 -13.91 -0.73
N GLU A 121 -20.91 -13.05 -1.62
CA GLU A 121 -20.70 -13.39 -3.05
C GLU A 121 -19.77 -14.60 -3.21
N PHE A 122 -18.75 -14.71 -2.35
CA PHE A 122 -17.83 -15.86 -2.29
C PHE A 122 -18.39 -17.05 -1.50
N ARG A 123 -19.66 -17.00 -1.09
CA ARG A 123 -20.36 -18.04 -0.30
C ARG A 123 -19.68 -18.33 1.04
N MET A 124 -19.08 -17.31 1.66
CA MET A 124 -18.46 -17.37 2.97
C MET A 124 -19.27 -16.55 3.97
N ASP A 125 -19.31 -17.00 5.23
CA ASP A 125 -20.04 -16.32 6.30
C ASP A 125 -19.20 -15.16 6.86
N PRO A 126 -19.59 -13.89 6.63
CA PRO A 126 -18.86 -12.75 7.18
C PRO A 126 -18.88 -12.68 8.72
N ASP A 127 -19.79 -13.39 9.38
CA ASP A 127 -19.93 -13.44 10.85
C ASP A 127 -19.20 -14.63 11.48
N ASN A 128 -18.47 -15.43 10.70
CA ASN A 128 -17.64 -16.50 11.25
C ASN A 128 -16.35 -15.92 11.87
N HIS A 129 -16.35 -15.86 13.20
CA HIS A 129 -15.23 -15.40 14.03
C HIS A 129 -14.43 -16.53 14.69
N THR A 130 -14.55 -17.78 14.20
CA THR A 130 -13.78 -18.89 14.77
C THR A 130 -12.29 -18.58 14.77
N LEU A 131 -11.60 -19.00 15.83
CA LEU A 131 -10.15 -18.98 15.95
C LEU A 131 -9.60 -20.41 16.06
N ASP A 132 -10.36 -21.43 15.65
CA ASP A 132 -9.90 -22.81 15.62
C ASP A 132 -8.84 -22.99 14.53
N PRO A 133 -7.56 -23.23 14.89
CA PRO A 133 -6.47 -23.35 13.91
C PRO A 133 -6.57 -24.60 13.02
N LYS A 134 -7.54 -25.50 13.28
CA LYS A 134 -7.82 -26.67 12.45
C LYS A 134 -8.81 -26.38 11.31
N THR A 135 -9.39 -25.19 11.28
CA THR A 135 -10.33 -24.75 10.24
C THR A 135 -9.70 -23.69 9.34
N PRO A 136 -10.02 -23.66 8.03
CA PRO A 136 -9.48 -22.62 7.16
C PRO A 136 -9.96 -21.22 7.56
N GLU A 137 -11.20 -21.07 8.00
CA GLU A 137 -11.73 -19.80 8.52
C GLU A 137 -10.94 -19.34 9.75
N GLY A 138 -10.67 -20.25 10.68
CA GLY A 138 -9.89 -19.98 11.87
C GLY A 138 -8.46 -19.57 11.58
N ILE A 139 -7.79 -20.25 10.63
CA ILE A 139 -6.45 -19.85 10.17
C ILE A 139 -6.47 -18.43 9.59
N GLY A 140 -7.45 -18.10 8.76
CA GLY A 140 -7.58 -16.76 8.19
C GLY A 140 -7.82 -15.67 9.24
N ASN A 141 -8.76 -15.91 10.16
CA ASN A 141 -9.05 -15.00 11.27
C ASN A 141 -7.83 -14.82 12.21
N LEU A 142 -7.11 -15.91 12.52
CA LEU A 142 -5.88 -15.88 13.33
C LEU A 142 -4.76 -15.09 12.65
N ALA A 143 -4.56 -15.27 11.35
CA ALA A 143 -3.56 -14.53 10.60
C ALA A 143 -3.85 -13.01 10.64
N ALA A 144 -5.09 -12.62 10.35
CA ALA A 144 -5.49 -11.22 10.43
C ALA A 144 -5.31 -10.64 11.84
N LYS A 145 -5.79 -11.35 12.87
CA LYS A 145 -5.63 -10.95 14.28
C LYS A 145 -4.16 -10.73 14.62
N SER A 146 -3.29 -11.69 14.26
CA SER A 146 -1.85 -11.64 14.55
C SER A 146 -1.18 -10.42 13.93
N VAL A 147 -1.49 -10.11 12.66
CA VAL A 147 -0.97 -8.92 11.99
C VAL A 147 -1.51 -7.64 12.62
N ILE A 148 -2.83 -7.54 12.85
CA ILE A 148 -3.43 -6.33 13.43
C ILE A 148 -2.82 -6.04 14.81
N GLU A 149 -2.76 -7.04 15.70
CA GLU A 149 -2.24 -6.87 17.06
C GLU A 149 -0.77 -6.49 17.06
N ALA A 150 0.05 -7.13 16.22
CA ALA A 150 1.47 -6.82 16.12
C ALA A 150 1.74 -5.41 15.60
N ARG A 151 0.78 -4.80 14.90
CA ARG A 151 0.97 -3.55 14.15
C ARG A 151 0.16 -2.37 14.68
N LEU A 152 -0.81 -2.60 15.56
CA LEU A 152 -1.70 -1.56 16.06
C LEU A 152 -0.96 -0.37 16.70
N TYR A 153 0.11 -0.67 17.42
CA TYR A 153 0.95 0.32 18.13
C TYR A 153 2.37 0.37 17.57
N ASP A 154 2.52 0.14 16.27
CA ASP A 154 3.83 0.11 15.59
C ASP A 154 4.47 1.50 15.38
N GLY A 155 3.93 2.55 15.99
CA GLY A 155 4.39 3.92 15.81
C GLY A 155 3.69 4.68 14.68
N SER A 156 2.79 4.06 13.91
CA SER A 156 2.01 4.74 12.85
C SER A 156 0.94 5.71 13.39
N ASN A 157 0.63 5.62 14.69
CA ASN A 157 -0.50 6.30 15.32
C ASN A 157 -1.84 6.02 14.63
N GLN A 158 -2.04 4.77 14.16
CA GLN A 158 -3.22 4.39 13.40
C GLN A 158 -4.51 4.84 14.09
N LEU A 159 -4.68 4.60 15.40
CA LEU A 159 -5.89 4.96 16.14
C LEU A 159 -5.95 6.41 16.64
N GLY A 160 -4.92 7.23 16.41
CA GLY A 160 -4.85 8.59 16.96
C GLY A 160 -4.72 8.66 18.48
N THR A 161 -4.28 7.58 19.13
CA THR A 161 -4.21 7.46 20.60
C THR A 161 -2.85 7.87 21.18
N MET A 162 -1.84 8.10 20.35
CA MET A 162 -0.53 8.55 20.83
C MET A 162 -0.63 9.99 21.36
N THR A 163 -0.05 10.24 22.54
CA THR A 163 0.00 11.57 23.14
C THR A 163 0.69 12.54 22.18
N GLY A 164 -0.05 13.54 21.72
CA GLY A 164 0.36 14.42 20.65
C GLY A 164 -0.58 15.61 20.51
N ILE A 165 -0.47 16.32 19.39
CA ILE A 165 -1.20 17.58 19.19
C ILE A 165 -2.67 17.32 18.86
N ASN A 166 -2.99 16.22 18.15
CA ASN A 166 -4.34 15.87 17.72
C ASN A 166 -4.64 14.37 17.94
N ALA A 167 -5.85 14.07 18.41
CA ALA A 167 -6.37 12.71 18.54
C ALA A 167 -7.13 12.29 17.26
N ASP A 168 -6.39 12.13 16.16
CA ASP A 168 -6.95 11.75 14.85
C ASP A 168 -6.12 10.62 14.20
N PHE A 169 -6.73 9.83 13.31
CA PHE A 169 -6.10 8.69 12.67
C PHE A 169 -4.81 9.10 11.96
N TYR A 170 -3.70 8.45 12.31
CA TYR A 170 -2.37 8.73 11.76
C TYR A 170 -1.88 10.17 11.95
N ALA A 171 -2.42 10.89 12.94
CA ALA A 171 -1.97 12.26 13.24
C ALA A 171 -0.51 12.29 13.71
N ASP A 172 0.18 13.39 13.44
CA ASP A 172 1.51 13.63 13.97
C ASP A 172 1.49 13.76 15.50
N TYR A 173 2.38 13.02 16.16
CA TYR A 173 2.66 13.08 17.59
C TYR A 173 4.10 13.52 17.90
N THR A 174 4.89 13.88 16.88
CA THR A 174 6.26 14.38 17.02
C THR A 174 6.34 15.89 17.18
N GLY A 175 5.28 16.61 16.78
CA GLY A 175 5.24 18.06 16.82
C GLY A 175 6.12 18.70 15.75
N TYR A 176 6.34 18.00 14.64
CA TYR A 176 7.15 18.52 13.54
C TYR A 176 6.52 19.82 13.00
N LYS A 177 7.34 20.85 12.86
CA LYS A 177 6.98 22.09 12.19
C LYS A 177 8.12 22.44 11.22
N PRO A 178 7.80 22.76 9.96
CA PRO A 178 8.84 23.21 9.03
C PRO A 178 9.44 24.53 9.53
N LEU A 179 10.75 24.69 9.33
CA LEU A 179 11.43 25.93 9.68
C LEU A 179 10.93 27.11 8.83
N ASN A 180 10.68 26.85 7.55
CA ASN A 180 10.10 27.83 6.63
C ASN A 180 8.57 27.79 6.66
N SER A 181 7.94 28.96 6.58
CA SER A 181 6.51 29.05 6.29
C SER A 181 6.27 29.19 4.79
N ALA A 182 5.01 29.09 4.36
CA ALA A 182 4.67 29.31 2.95
C ALA A 182 5.02 30.72 2.46
N ASP A 183 5.02 31.70 3.37
CA ASP A 183 5.23 33.11 3.07
C ASP A 183 6.66 33.59 3.36
N LYS A 184 7.43 32.88 4.21
CA LYS A 184 8.77 33.30 4.62
C LYS A 184 9.79 32.17 4.51
N LEU A 185 10.80 32.40 3.66
CA LEU A 185 12.01 31.58 3.59
C LEU A 185 13.00 32.08 4.65
N ILE A 186 13.15 31.33 5.73
CA ILE A 186 14.10 31.59 6.83
C ILE A 186 15.44 30.95 6.51
N ASP A 187 15.45 29.71 6.02
CA ASP A 187 16.66 28.98 5.65
C ASP A 187 16.41 28.15 4.39
N VAL A 188 17.22 28.39 3.36
CA VAL A 188 17.15 27.73 2.07
C VAL A 188 17.56 26.25 2.11
N ASN A 189 18.29 25.80 3.15
CA ASN A 189 18.60 24.38 3.34
C ASN A 189 17.42 23.56 3.88
N HIS A 190 16.30 24.20 4.23
CA HIS A 190 15.14 23.54 4.81
C HIS A 190 13.94 23.56 3.86
N TRP A 191 13.11 22.52 3.92
CA TRP A 191 11.90 22.43 3.12
C TRP A 191 10.96 23.61 3.38
N GLN A 192 10.37 24.15 2.32
CA GLN A 192 9.37 25.21 2.38
C GLN A 192 8.05 24.73 1.78
N PRO A 193 6.94 24.73 2.53
CA PRO A 193 5.63 24.45 1.96
C PRO A 193 5.25 25.53 0.93
N LYS A 194 4.55 25.15 -0.14
CA LYS A 194 4.08 26.07 -1.19
C LYS A 194 2.57 26.05 -1.31
N TYR A 195 1.99 27.18 -1.72
CA TYR A 195 0.56 27.26 -1.96
C TYR A 195 0.17 26.50 -3.23
N PHE A 196 -0.88 25.69 -3.12
CA PHE A 196 -1.59 25.04 -4.22
C PHE A 196 -3.01 25.58 -4.26
N ALA A 197 -3.60 25.61 -5.45
CA ALA A 197 -5.03 25.92 -5.60
C ALA A 197 -5.88 24.79 -5.01
N ASP A 198 -6.96 25.15 -4.30
CA ASP A 198 -7.89 24.18 -3.71
C ASP A 198 -9.01 23.72 -4.66
N GLY A 199 -9.02 24.25 -5.90
CA GLY A 199 -10.06 23.99 -6.90
C GLY A 199 -11.40 24.68 -6.63
N LYS A 200 -11.51 25.49 -5.57
CA LYS A 200 -12.72 26.21 -5.13
C LYS A 200 -12.51 27.73 -5.07
N GLY A 201 -11.45 28.22 -5.70
CA GLY A 201 -11.07 29.64 -5.72
C GLY A 201 -10.18 30.06 -4.55
N GLY A 202 -9.78 29.14 -3.67
CA GLY A 202 -8.84 29.37 -2.57
C GLY A 202 -7.47 28.73 -2.83
N LYS A 203 -6.63 28.78 -1.78
CA LYS A 203 -5.30 28.17 -1.77
C LYS A 203 -5.02 27.51 -0.43
N PHE A 204 -4.19 26.48 -0.45
CA PHE A 204 -3.71 25.80 0.75
C PHE A 204 -2.22 25.49 0.64
N ALA A 205 -1.52 25.42 1.76
CA ALA A 205 -0.14 24.96 1.82
C ALA A 205 -0.10 23.63 2.58
N PRO A 206 0.34 22.53 1.97
CA PRO A 206 0.36 21.23 2.62
C PRO A 206 1.38 21.21 3.76
N ALA A 207 1.03 20.55 4.86
CA ALA A 207 1.98 20.21 5.91
C ALA A 207 2.84 19.00 5.48
N CYS A 208 3.90 18.70 6.24
CA CYS A 208 4.62 17.44 6.06
C CYS A 208 3.69 16.28 6.42
N LEU A 209 3.46 15.39 5.45
CA LEU A 209 2.60 14.22 5.65
C LEU A 209 3.31 13.21 6.56
N THR A 210 2.65 12.79 7.63
CA THR A 210 3.12 11.73 8.54
C THR A 210 4.60 11.88 8.95
N PRO A 211 5.04 13.00 9.54
CA PRO A 211 6.45 13.24 9.86
C PRO A 211 7.01 12.23 10.88
N HIS A 212 6.13 11.58 11.64
CA HIS A 212 6.47 10.49 12.55
C HIS A 212 6.78 9.16 11.87
N TRP A 213 6.65 9.03 10.53
CA TRP A 213 6.75 7.73 9.85
C TRP A 213 8.09 7.02 10.05
N GLY A 214 9.17 7.78 10.29
CA GLY A 214 10.48 7.22 10.65
C GLY A 214 10.51 6.47 11.99
N LYS A 215 9.46 6.60 12.82
CA LYS A 215 9.26 5.85 14.07
C LYS A 215 8.40 4.60 13.88
N VAL A 216 7.85 4.37 12.69
CA VAL A 216 7.07 3.17 12.39
C VAL A 216 8.02 1.97 12.38
N LYS A 217 7.73 0.95 13.19
CA LYS A 217 8.49 -0.31 13.20
C LYS A 217 8.51 -0.88 11.78
N PRO A 218 9.66 -1.14 11.14
CA PRO A 218 9.63 -1.68 9.79
C PRO A 218 9.03 -3.08 9.74
N LEU A 219 8.65 -3.54 8.54
CA LEU A 219 8.15 -4.90 8.32
C LEU A 219 9.30 -5.88 8.05
N LEU A 220 10.20 -5.53 7.13
CA LEU A 220 11.26 -6.41 6.62
C LEU A 220 12.68 -5.84 6.83
N LEU A 221 12.79 -4.66 7.45
CA LEU A 221 14.06 -4.00 7.77
C LEU A 221 14.30 -4.03 9.28
N ASP A 222 15.56 -3.98 9.69
CA ASP A 222 15.91 -3.94 11.11
C ASP A 222 15.60 -2.57 11.73
N SER A 223 15.68 -1.50 10.93
CA SER A 223 15.41 -0.13 11.36
C SER A 223 15.03 0.78 10.19
N ALA A 224 14.32 1.87 10.47
CA ALA A 224 13.91 2.85 9.45
C ALA A 224 15.09 3.65 8.85
N ASN A 225 16.28 3.55 9.46
CA ASN A 225 17.52 4.18 9.00
C ASN A 225 18.58 3.15 8.59
N GLN A 226 18.20 1.88 8.34
CA GLN A 226 19.15 0.84 7.90
C GLN A 226 19.91 1.25 6.63
N PHE A 227 19.24 1.97 5.73
CA PHE A 227 19.84 2.53 4.53
C PHE A 227 19.57 4.04 4.50
N ARG A 228 20.63 4.84 4.57
CA ARG A 228 20.57 6.31 4.47
C ARG A 228 21.42 6.77 3.29
N CYS A 229 20.88 7.70 2.51
CA CYS A 229 21.67 8.41 1.50
C CYS A 229 22.68 9.35 2.19
N PRO A 230 23.76 9.74 1.49
CA PRO A 230 24.59 10.86 1.91
C PRO A 230 23.77 12.16 2.00
N PRO A 231 24.28 13.18 2.70
CA PRO A 231 23.63 14.49 2.74
C PRO A 231 23.49 15.09 1.32
N PRO A 232 22.48 15.94 1.09
CA PRO A 232 22.31 16.60 -0.20
C PRO A 232 23.48 17.56 -0.52
N PRO A 233 23.70 17.90 -1.81
CA PRO A 233 24.73 18.86 -2.20
C PRO A 233 24.59 20.20 -1.49
N ALA A 234 25.72 20.76 -1.05
CA ALA A 234 25.71 22.03 -0.33
C ALA A 234 25.33 23.22 -1.23
N ILE A 235 24.71 24.24 -0.64
CA ILE A 235 24.39 25.47 -1.34
C ILE A 235 25.67 26.15 -1.84
N GLY A 236 25.66 26.54 -3.12
CA GLY A 236 26.83 27.11 -3.81
C GLY A 236 27.82 26.07 -4.33
N SER A 237 27.56 24.76 -4.16
CA SER A 237 28.36 23.72 -4.79
C SER A 237 28.10 23.64 -6.30
N LYS A 238 29.13 23.23 -7.06
CA LYS A 238 28.99 22.96 -8.50
C LYS A 238 28.02 21.83 -8.79
N GLU A 239 27.91 20.86 -7.88
CA GLU A 239 26.98 19.75 -7.98
C GLU A 239 25.53 20.24 -7.90
N LEU A 240 25.20 21.06 -6.89
CA LEU A 240 23.86 21.65 -6.79
C LEU A 240 23.54 22.54 -8.00
N GLU A 241 24.50 23.33 -8.48
CA GLU A 241 24.33 24.16 -9.67
C GLU A 241 23.97 23.30 -10.90
N HIS A 242 24.68 22.18 -11.09
CA HIS A 242 24.41 21.23 -12.16
C HIS A 242 23.01 20.59 -12.03
N GLU A 243 22.65 20.09 -10.85
CA GLU A 243 21.34 19.45 -10.62
C GLU A 243 20.17 20.43 -10.81
N VAL A 244 20.30 21.68 -10.35
CA VAL A 244 19.27 22.71 -10.57
C VAL A 244 19.14 23.03 -12.06
N LYS A 245 20.26 23.14 -12.78
CA LYS A 245 20.25 23.37 -14.22
C LYS A 245 19.56 22.22 -14.95
N GLU A 246 19.85 20.97 -14.59
CA GLU A 246 19.21 19.79 -15.16
C GLU A 246 17.68 19.84 -15.00
N VAL A 247 17.17 20.19 -13.82
CA VAL A 247 15.72 20.31 -13.58
C VAL A 247 15.08 21.39 -14.48
N VAL A 248 15.73 22.54 -14.62
CA VAL A 248 15.26 23.64 -15.48
C VAL A 248 15.25 23.23 -16.95
N GLU A 249 16.33 22.58 -17.41
CA GLU A 249 16.45 22.10 -18.79
C GLU A 249 15.44 20.99 -19.11
N LEU A 250 15.22 20.06 -18.18
CA LEU A 250 14.18 19.02 -18.31
C LEU A 250 12.81 19.67 -18.46
N GLN A 251 12.45 20.59 -17.55
CA GLN A 251 11.16 21.27 -17.59
C GLN A 251 10.94 22.03 -18.91
N ALA A 252 11.96 22.74 -19.40
CA ALA A 252 11.90 23.50 -20.63
C ALA A 252 11.71 22.62 -21.88
N ASN A 253 12.22 21.38 -21.85
CA ASN A 253 12.29 20.49 -23.02
C ASN A 253 11.41 19.25 -22.90
N LEU A 254 10.45 19.20 -21.95
CA LEU A 254 9.54 18.07 -21.78
C LEU A 254 8.77 17.76 -23.07
N SER A 255 9.01 16.55 -23.62
CA SER A 255 8.27 16.02 -24.76
C SER A 255 6.83 15.66 -24.39
N ALA A 256 5.97 15.46 -25.40
CA ALA A 256 4.61 14.99 -25.19
C ALA A 256 4.59 13.63 -24.46
N ASP A 257 5.45 12.69 -24.88
CA ASP A 257 5.56 11.36 -24.28
C ASP A 257 6.02 11.43 -22.82
N GLN A 258 6.97 12.32 -22.50
CA GLN A 258 7.42 12.51 -21.12
C GLN A 258 6.32 13.10 -20.24
N LYS A 259 5.53 14.04 -20.77
CA LYS A 259 4.36 14.58 -20.05
C LYS A 259 3.31 13.50 -19.82
N ALA A 260 3.02 12.68 -20.84
CA ALA A 260 2.09 11.57 -20.72
C ALA A 260 2.55 10.55 -19.67
N LEU A 261 3.86 10.24 -19.63
CA LEU A 261 4.44 9.37 -18.62
C LEU A 261 4.32 9.95 -17.20
N VAL A 262 4.57 11.25 -17.02
CA VAL A 262 4.39 11.92 -15.73
C VAL A 262 2.94 11.84 -15.28
N GLU A 263 1.97 12.14 -16.16
CA GLU A 263 0.54 12.04 -15.81
C GLU A 263 0.10 10.60 -15.55
N PHE A 264 0.63 9.63 -16.29
CA PHE A 264 0.39 8.21 -16.04
C PHE A 264 0.87 7.80 -14.64
N MET A 265 2.07 8.24 -14.23
CA MET A 265 2.62 7.93 -12.92
C MET A 265 1.97 8.75 -11.80
N ARG A 266 1.43 9.94 -12.05
CA ARG A 266 0.93 10.85 -11.00
C ARG A 266 -0.38 10.38 -10.36
N ASP A 267 -1.06 9.41 -10.96
CA ASP A 267 -2.40 8.88 -10.64
C ASP A 267 -3.52 9.97 -10.64
N GLY A 268 -4.66 9.67 -11.28
CA GLY A 268 -5.81 10.57 -11.41
C GLY A 268 -6.88 10.46 -10.31
N PRO A 269 -8.09 11.03 -10.49
CA PRO A 269 -9.24 10.80 -9.60
C PRO A 269 -9.51 9.30 -9.38
N GLN A 270 -10.00 8.91 -8.20
CA GLN A 270 -10.06 7.51 -7.77
C GLN A 270 -8.69 6.80 -7.79
N SER A 271 -7.63 7.56 -7.47
CA SER A 271 -6.27 7.04 -7.38
C SER A 271 -6.18 5.89 -6.37
N VAL A 272 -5.63 4.77 -6.84
CA VAL A 272 -5.18 3.67 -5.98
C VAL A 272 -3.85 4.00 -5.29
N GLN A 273 -3.34 5.21 -5.50
CA GLN A 273 -2.04 5.72 -5.11
C GLN A 273 -0.89 4.87 -5.67
N GLN A 274 0.34 5.34 -5.49
CA GLN A 274 1.53 4.64 -6.00
C GLN A 274 1.58 3.17 -5.59
N ALA A 275 1.25 2.86 -4.34
CA ALA A 275 1.25 1.48 -3.85
C ALA A 275 0.20 0.60 -4.55
N GLY A 276 -0.99 1.13 -4.82
CA GLY A 276 -1.99 0.40 -5.59
C GLY A 276 -1.62 0.28 -7.05
N HIS A 277 -0.91 1.25 -7.62
CA HIS A 277 -0.38 1.15 -9.00
C HIS A 277 0.62 0.00 -9.11
N TRP A 278 1.54 -0.14 -8.15
CA TRP A 278 2.43 -1.30 -8.07
C TRP A 278 1.68 -2.61 -7.88
N LEU A 279 0.57 -2.61 -7.13
CA LEU A 279 -0.28 -3.80 -7.01
C LEU A 279 -0.95 -4.16 -8.34
N LYS A 280 -1.38 -3.19 -9.16
CA LYS A 280 -1.87 -3.44 -10.52
C LYS A 280 -0.81 -4.10 -11.39
N PHE A 281 0.42 -3.58 -11.37
CA PHE A 281 1.53 -4.22 -12.09
C PHE A 281 1.83 -5.63 -11.58
N ALA A 282 1.72 -5.86 -10.26
CA ALA A 282 1.88 -7.20 -9.70
C ALA A 282 0.78 -8.16 -10.21
N GLN A 283 -0.46 -7.69 -10.37
CA GLN A 283 -1.53 -8.49 -11.00
C GLN A 283 -1.19 -8.83 -12.46
N ASP A 284 -0.75 -7.85 -13.24
CA ASP A 284 -0.40 -8.05 -14.66
C ASP A 284 0.76 -9.04 -14.82
N VAL A 285 1.78 -8.93 -13.96
CA VAL A 285 2.92 -9.87 -13.94
C VAL A 285 2.48 -11.26 -13.52
N SER A 286 1.64 -11.39 -12.48
CA SER A 286 1.09 -12.68 -12.04
C SER A 286 0.34 -13.37 -13.17
N VAL A 287 -0.60 -12.67 -13.82
CA VAL A 287 -1.40 -13.23 -14.93
C VAL A 287 -0.54 -13.69 -16.10
N ARG A 288 0.60 -13.04 -16.33
CA ARG A 288 1.52 -13.35 -17.44
C ARG A 288 2.36 -14.59 -17.17
N ASP A 289 2.85 -14.76 -15.94
CA ASP A 289 3.86 -15.75 -15.55
C ASP A 289 3.25 -17.08 -15.07
#